data_AF-A0A6N9YL69-F1
#
_entry.id   AF-A0A6N9YL69-F1
#
_cell.length_a   1.000
_cell.length_b   1.000
_cell.length_c   1.000
_cell.angle_alpha   90.00
_cell.angle_beta   90.00
_cell.angle_gamma   90.00
#
_symmetry.space_group_name_H-M   'P 1'
#
loop_
_entity.id
_entity.type
_entity.pdbx_description
1 polymer ?
#
loop_
_entity_poly.entity_id
_entity_poly.type
_entity_poly.pdbx_seq_one_letter_code
_entity_poly.pdbx_strand_id
1 'polypeptide(L)'
;MVWHVPDCFLPSRSSGSAKSHEAFCVLNVSPTDTAELSFTFYFADRAALSSRAELPPSRNVHFRTDQPEMIGVQLPTDVPYACRIASNVPVTVQYSRLDAQEGYALMTTNAIPVG
;
A
#
# COMPACT_ATOMS: atom_id res chain seq x y z
N MET A 1 -12.34 -5.04 -9.35
CA MET A 1 -12.65 -3.82 -8.57
C MET A 1 -11.39 -2.99 -8.40
N VAL A 2 -11.54 -1.69 -8.16
CA VAL A 2 -10.42 -0.74 -8.07
C VAL A 2 -10.57 0.15 -6.83
N TRP A 3 -9.45 0.47 -6.18
CA TRP A 3 -9.35 1.40 -5.07
C TRP A 3 -8.25 2.42 -5.31
N HIS A 4 -8.45 3.65 -4.84
CA HIS A 4 -7.47 4.74 -4.92
C HIS A 4 -7.07 5.23 -3.53
N VAL A 5 -5.78 5.48 -3.36
CA VAL A 5 -5.19 6.17 -2.20
C VAL A 5 -4.42 7.38 -2.74
N PRO A 6 -4.94 8.61 -2.59
CA PRO A 6 -4.35 9.79 -3.23
C PRO A 6 -3.12 10.34 -2.50
N ASP A 7 -2.94 10.03 -1.21
CA ASP A 7 -1.81 10.51 -0.39
C ASP A 7 -1.03 9.32 0.15
N CYS A 8 0.10 9.05 -0.48
CA CYS A 8 1.12 8.10 -0.04
C CYS A 8 2.49 8.79 0.02
N PHE A 9 3.34 8.32 0.92
CA PHE A 9 4.68 8.84 1.13
C PHE A 9 5.44 7.88 2.03
N LEU A 10 6.57 7.40 1.54
CA LEU A 10 7.44 6.51 2.30
C LEU A 10 8.55 7.31 2.98
N PRO A 11 8.54 7.52 4.31
CA PRO A 11 9.58 8.31 4.96
C PRO A 11 10.92 7.57 4.96
N SER A 12 12.02 8.24 4.60
CA SER A 12 13.36 7.63 4.59
C SER A 12 13.98 7.47 5.98
N ARG A 13 13.55 8.31 6.93
CA ARG A 13 14.13 8.41 8.27
C ARG A 13 13.23 7.76 9.30
N SER A 14 13.85 7.30 10.40
CA SER A 14 13.15 6.78 11.57
C SER A 14 13.98 7.10 12.81
N SER A 15 13.29 7.30 13.93
CA SER A 15 13.86 7.51 15.25
C SER A 15 13.20 6.57 16.25
N GLY A 16 13.94 6.20 17.29
CA GLY A 16 13.45 5.23 18.27
C GLY A 16 13.50 3.78 17.78
N SER A 17 12.62 2.95 18.33
CA SER A 17 12.60 1.49 18.10
C SER A 17 11.75 1.06 16.91
N ALA A 18 10.80 1.89 16.46
CA ALA A 18 9.95 1.59 15.33
C ALA A 18 10.46 2.29 14.05
N LYS A 19 10.43 1.56 12.93
CA LYS A 19 10.76 2.13 11.61
C LYS A 19 9.52 2.81 11.02
N SER A 20 9.70 4.00 10.47
CA SER A 20 8.73 4.64 9.59
C SER A 20 8.41 3.71 8.44
N HIS A 21 7.13 3.57 8.15
CA HIS A 21 6.65 2.78 7.03
C HIS A 21 5.21 3.17 6.71
N GLU A 22 4.76 2.71 5.56
CA GLU A 22 3.35 2.71 5.20
C GLU A 22 2.96 1.31 4.74
N ALA A 23 1.67 1.03 4.79
CA ALA A 23 1.12 -0.23 4.34
C ALA A 23 -0.21 -0.03 3.61
N PHE A 24 -0.38 -0.79 2.53
CA PHE A 24 -1.69 -1.07 1.97
C PHE A 24 -2.20 -2.34 2.65
N CYS A 25 -3.08 -2.19 3.64
CA CYS A 25 -3.72 -3.29 4.35
C CYS A 25 -4.87 -3.82 3.51
N VAL A 26 -4.75 -5.06 3.02
CA VAL A 26 -5.74 -5.68 2.13
C VAL A 26 -6.32 -6.93 2.79
N LEU A 27 -7.64 -6.97 2.87
CA LEU A 27 -8.40 -8.12 3.38
C LEU A 27 -9.14 -8.79 2.22
N ASN A 28 -8.83 -10.07 2.02
CA ASN A 28 -9.54 -10.97 1.13
C ASN A 28 -10.43 -11.90 1.96
N VAL A 29 -11.74 -11.65 1.91
CA VAL A 29 -12.75 -12.48 2.58
C VAL A 29 -13.25 -13.63 1.72
N SER A 30 -12.79 -13.77 0.47
CA SER A 30 -13.14 -14.93 -0.35
C SER A 30 -12.69 -16.20 0.36
N PRO A 31 -13.55 -17.24 0.44
CA PRO A 31 -13.18 -18.51 1.04
C PRO A 31 -12.28 -19.35 0.13
N THR A 32 -12.29 -19.10 -1.18
CA THR A 32 -11.66 -19.97 -2.18
C THR A 32 -10.67 -19.24 -3.07
N ASP A 33 -10.92 -17.97 -3.39
CA ASP A 33 -10.20 -17.31 -4.47
C ASP A 33 -9.05 -16.46 -3.96
N THR A 34 -7.88 -16.66 -4.57
CA THR A 34 -6.74 -15.76 -4.40
C THR A 34 -7.01 -14.43 -5.09
N ALA A 35 -6.76 -13.33 -4.38
CA ALA A 35 -6.78 -12.01 -4.96
C ALA A 35 -5.45 -11.71 -5.66
N GLU A 36 -5.52 -11.55 -6.97
CA GLU A 36 -4.44 -11.03 -7.81
C GLU A 36 -4.48 -9.51 -7.78
N LEU A 37 -3.57 -8.90 -7.03
CA LEU A 37 -3.50 -7.46 -6.82
C LEU A 37 -2.57 -6.83 -7.86
N SER A 38 -3.05 -5.78 -8.52
CA SER A 38 -2.25 -4.90 -9.37
C SER A 38 -2.14 -3.52 -8.74
N PHE A 39 -0.92 -3.10 -8.43
CA PHE A 39 -0.62 -1.78 -7.92
C PHE A 39 -0.12 -0.88 -9.06
N THR A 40 -0.54 0.37 -9.06
CA THR A 40 -0.02 1.41 -9.95
C THR A 40 0.23 2.68 -9.14
N PHE A 41 1.49 3.09 -9.10
CA PHE A 41 1.98 4.25 -8.35
C PHE A 41 2.14 5.43 -9.30
N TYR A 42 1.50 6.55 -8.97
CA TYR A 42 1.50 7.77 -9.76
C TYR A 42 2.31 8.85 -9.04
N PHE A 43 3.19 9.50 -9.79
CA PHE A 43 4.10 10.52 -9.29
C PHE A 43 3.84 11.84 -10.03
N ALA A 44 4.23 12.96 -9.43
CA ALA A 44 4.02 14.27 -10.04
C ALA A 44 4.97 14.56 -11.23
N ASP A 45 6.12 13.90 -11.29
CA ASP A 45 7.26 14.30 -12.13
C ASP A 45 7.75 13.20 -13.09
N ARG A 46 7.14 12.00 -13.09
CA ARG A 46 7.58 10.84 -13.87
C ARG A 46 6.44 9.90 -14.22
N ALA A 47 6.72 8.97 -15.13
CA ALA A 47 5.77 7.93 -15.51
C ALA A 47 5.36 7.06 -14.31
N ALA A 48 4.14 6.53 -14.37
CA ALA A 48 3.63 5.62 -13.36
C ALA A 48 4.43 4.31 -13.31
N LEU A 49 4.52 3.73 -12.11
CA LEU A 49 5.20 2.46 -11.85
C LEU A 49 4.16 1.41 -11.49
N SER A 50 4.24 0.23 -12.09
CA SER A 50 3.27 -0.85 -11.85
C SER A 50 3.94 -2.05 -11.21
N SER A 51 3.21 -2.73 -10.33
CA SER A 51 3.64 -3.98 -9.70
C SER A 51 2.45 -4.89 -9.39
N ARG A 52 2.74 -6.12 -8.96
CA ARG A 52 1.72 -7.13 -8.63
C ARG A 52 2.06 -7.86 -7.35
N ALA A 53 1.03 -8.29 -6.62
CA ALA A 53 1.15 -9.20 -5.49
C ALA A 53 -0.06 -10.14 -5.43
N GLU A 54 0.07 -11.23 -4.70
CA GLU A 54 -1.02 -12.17 -4.47
C GLU A 54 -1.43 -12.14 -3.00
N LEU A 55 -2.74 -12.27 -2.74
CA LEU A 55 -3.31 -12.39 -1.41
C LEU A 55 -4.19 -13.66 -1.36
N PRO A 56 -3.76 -14.71 -0.63
CA PRO A 56 -4.53 -15.94 -0.53
C PRO A 56 -5.95 -15.73 0.04
N PRO A 57 -6.88 -16.69 -0.20
CA PRO A 57 -8.22 -16.62 0.36
C PRO A 57 -8.22 -16.59 1.90
N SER A 58 -9.21 -15.91 2.47
CA SER A 58 -9.38 -15.79 3.93
C SER A 58 -8.11 -15.26 4.63
N ARG A 59 -7.48 -14.23 4.07
CA ARG A 59 -6.26 -13.61 4.62
C ARG A 59 -6.36 -12.10 4.65
N ASN A 60 -5.61 -11.55 5.60
CA ASN A 60 -5.30 -10.13 5.72
C ASN A 60 -3.79 -9.97 5.60
N VAL A 61 -3.33 -9.10 4.70
CA VAL A 61 -1.91 -8.79 4.54
C VAL A 61 -1.71 -7.29 4.54
N HIS A 62 -0.70 -6.84 5.28
CA HIS A 62 -0.27 -5.45 5.33
C HIS A 62 0.91 -5.31 4.39
N PHE A 63 0.63 -4.95 3.13
CA PHE A 63 1.66 -4.79 2.10
C PHE A 63 2.50 -3.54 2.39
N ARG A 64 3.61 -3.75 3.08
CA ARG A 64 4.56 -2.70 3.45
C ARG A 64 5.40 -2.28 2.25
N THR A 65 5.44 -0.98 1.96
CA THR A 65 6.20 -0.47 0.81
C THR A 65 7.69 -0.29 1.09
N ASP A 66 8.10 -0.31 2.37
CA ASP A 66 9.51 -0.41 2.76
C ASP A 66 10.10 -1.82 2.61
N GLN A 67 9.28 -2.80 2.23
CA GLN A 67 9.66 -4.18 1.94
C GLN A 67 9.34 -4.49 0.47
N PRO A 68 10.25 -4.18 -0.46
CA PRO A 68 10.01 -4.31 -1.90
C PRO A 68 9.52 -5.69 -2.34
N GLU A 69 9.92 -6.74 -1.63
CA GLU A 69 9.49 -8.12 -1.84
C GLU A 69 7.99 -8.35 -1.65
N MET A 70 7.32 -7.52 -0.82
CA MET A 70 5.88 -7.64 -0.59
C MET A 70 5.06 -7.07 -1.75
N ILE A 71 5.54 -6.00 -2.38
CA ILE A 71 4.82 -5.29 -3.44
C ILE A 71 5.41 -5.53 -4.83
N GLY A 72 6.57 -6.16 -4.93
CA GLY A 72 7.29 -6.46 -6.17
C GLY A 72 8.07 -5.28 -6.76
N VAL A 73 8.25 -4.18 -6.02
CA VAL A 73 8.95 -2.98 -6.50
C VAL A 73 9.52 -2.13 -5.36
N GLN A 74 10.66 -1.48 -5.60
CA GLN A 74 11.22 -0.49 -4.68
C GLN A 74 10.59 0.87 -4.97
N LEU A 75 9.88 1.45 -4.00
CA LEU A 75 9.38 2.82 -4.09
C LEU A 75 10.43 3.83 -3.62
N PRO A 76 10.43 5.04 -4.19
CA PRO A 76 11.29 6.12 -3.72
C PRO A 76 10.81 6.59 -2.34
N THR A 77 11.77 6.82 -1.44
CA THR A 77 11.50 7.47 -0.16
C THR A 77 11.43 8.98 -0.32
N ASP A 78 10.73 9.65 0.59
CA ASP A 78 10.55 11.11 0.63
C ASP A 78 9.98 11.74 -0.64
N VAL A 79 9.20 10.97 -1.40
CA VAL A 79 8.50 11.42 -2.61
C VAL A 79 7.00 11.21 -2.41
N PRO A 80 6.16 12.24 -2.55
CA PRO A 80 4.71 12.09 -2.56
C PRO A 80 4.25 11.32 -3.80
N TYR A 81 3.32 10.38 -3.61
CA TYR A 81 2.73 9.62 -4.71
C TYR A 81 1.30 9.20 -4.38
N ALA A 82 0.55 8.76 -5.38
CA ALA A 82 -0.76 8.14 -5.23
C ALA A 82 -0.71 6.68 -5.66
N CYS A 83 -1.57 5.83 -5.11
CA CYS A 83 -1.67 4.42 -5.48
C CYS A 83 -3.07 4.06 -5.97
N ARG A 84 -3.13 3.39 -7.13
CA ARG A 84 -4.29 2.64 -7.60
C ARG A 84 -4.05 1.15 -7.35
N ILE A 85 -5.04 0.49 -6.76
CA ILE A 85 -5.00 -0.93 -6.44
C ILE A 85 -6.18 -1.57 -7.16
N ALA A 86 -5.94 -2.61 -7.95
CA ALA A 86 -6.99 -3.39 -8.60
C ALA A 86 -6.91 -4.84 -8.17
N SER A 87 -8.06 -5.50 -8.06
CA SER A 87 -8.19 -6.92 -7.72
C SER A 87 -9.17 -7.62 -8.64
N ASN A 88 -8.87 -8.87 -8.97
CA ASN A 88 -9.74 -9.79 -9.70
C ASN A 88 -10.96 -10.24 -8.86
N VAL A 89 -10.84 -10.29 -7.53
CA VAL A 89 -11.93 -10.65 -6.59
C VAL A 89 -12.19 -9.54 -5.56
N PRO A 90 -13.37 -9.53 -4.89
CA PRO A 90 -13.67 -8.50 -3.91
C PRO A 90 -12.71 -8.53 -2.73
N VAL A 91 -12.13 -7.37 -2.44
CA VAL A 91 -11.27 -7.15 -1.28
C VAL A 91 -11.67 -5.84 -0.61
N THR A 92 -11.15 -5.61 0.59
CA THR A 92 -11.20 -4.28 1.21
C THR A 92 -9.79 -3.78 1.42
N VAL A 93 -9.60 -2.47 1.29
CA VAL A 93 -8.28 -1.85 1.30
C VAL A 93 -8.29 -0.65 2.24
N GLN A 94 -7.34 -0.64 3.16
CA GLN A 94 -7.01 0.47 4.04
C GLN A 94 -5.57 0.88 3.79
N TYR A 95 -5.29 2.18 3.88
CA TYR A 95 -3.94 2.70 3.88
C TYR A 95 -3.58 3.20 5.28
N SER A 96 -2.37 2.91 5.75
CA SER A 96 -1.84 3.44 6.99
C SER A 96 -0.38 3.87 6.83
N ARG A 97 0.03 4.88 7.59
CA ARG A 97 1.43 5.32 7.71
C ARG A 97 1.79 5.51 9.18
N LEU A 98 2.92 4.94 9.57
CA LEU A 98 3.68 5.33 10.75
C LEU A 98 4.80 6.25 10.29
N ASP A 99 4.75 7.51 10.71
CA ASP A 99 5.88 8.42 10.63
C ASP A 99 6.61 8.39 11.99
N ALA A 100 7.86 7.92 11.97
CA ALA A 100 8.73 7.81 13.13
C ALA A 100 9.92 8.79 13.06
N GLN A 101 9.90 9.82 12.21
CA GLN A 101 11.09 10.66 11.95
C GLN A 101 11.54 11.51 13.16
N GLU A 102 10.60 12.13 13.87
CA GLU A 102 10.86 13.02 15.02
C GLU A 102 10.07 12.61 16.28
N GLY A 103 9.48 11.42 16.25
CA GLY A 103 8.49 10.93 17.21
C GLY A 103 7.52 10.01 16.48
N TYR A 104 6.57 9.40 17.19
CA TYR A 104 5.60 8.50 16.55
C TYR A 104 4.30 9.23 16.23
N ALA A 105 3.97 9.29 14.94
CA ALA A 105 2.68 9.74 14.43
C ALA A 105 2.06 8.67 13.54
N LEU A 106 0.76 8.45 13.71
CA LEU A 106 -0.02 7.48 12.93
C LEU A 106 -1.12 8.20 12.16
N MET A 107 -1.32 7.75 10.92
CA MET A 107 -2.48 8.14 10.12
C MET A 107 -3.00 6.97 9.32
N THR A 108 -4.29 6.99 9.03
CA THR A 108 -4.93 5.96 8.23
C THR A 108 -6.18 6.49 7.55
N THR A 109 -6.55 5.86 6.44
CA THR A 109 -7.82 6.06 5.76
C THR A 109 -8.25 4.79 5.04
N ASN A 110 -9.54 4.63 4.81
CA ASN A 110 -10.03 3.65 3.86
C ASN A 110 -9.63 4.09 2.44
N ALA A 111 -9.18 3.17 1.60
CA ALA A 111 -8.97 3.47 0.20
C ALA A 111 -10.33 3.72 -0.48
N ILE A 112 -10.37 4.67 -1.41
CA ILE A 112 -11.59 5.08 -2.09
C ILE A 112 -11.94 4.02 -3.14
N PRO A 113 -13.04 3.26 -3.02
CA PRO A 113 -13.46 2.34 -4.07
C PRO A 113 -13.93 3.12 -5.30
N VAL A 114 -13.53 2.66 -6.49
CA VAL A 114 -13.88 3.27 -7.78
C VAL A 114 -14.37 2.17 -8.72
N GLY A 115 -15.67 2.13 -8.96
CA GLY A 115 -16.33 1.12 -9.81
C GLY A 115 -16.76 -0.12 -9.05
#